data_AF-A0A1C3NT53-F1
#
_entry.id   AF-A0A1C3NT53-F1
#
_cell.length_a   1.000
_cell.length_b   1.000
_cell.length_c   1.000
_cell.angle_alpha   90.00
_cell.angle_beta   90.00
_cell.angle_gamma   90.00
#
_symmetry.space_group_name_H-M   'P 1'
#
loop_
_entity.id
_entity.type
_entity.pdbx_description
1 polymer ?
#
loop_
_entity_poly.entity_id
_entity_poly.type
_entity_poly.pdbx_seq_one_letter_code
_entity_poly.pdbx_strand_id
1 'polypeptide(L)' 'MEAVLGPEMDAGREVQAVFVRRPGLLHAFLAAVPGGFGLFGRIMEGRSTVANQLRRPGVRAVTAALTR' A
#
# COMPACT_ATOMS: atom_id res chain seq x y z
N MET A 1 -17.89 12.00 -1.77
CA MET A 1 -16.53 11.88 -1.22
C MET A 1 -16.42 10.74 -0.19
N GLU A 2 -17.43 10.52 0.64
CA GLU A 2 -17.45 9.48 1.69
C GLU A 2 -17.27 8.04 1.16
N ALA A 3 -17.81 7.72 -0.03
CA ALA A 3 -17.68 6.40 -0.66
C ALA A 3 -16.23 5.99 -1.01
N VAL A 4 -15.28 6.93 -1.05
CA VAL A 4 -13.85 6.65 -1.31
C VAL A 4 -13.07 6.53 0.00
N LEU A 5 -13.52 7.20 1.06
CA LEU A 5 -12.80 7.27 2.34
C LEU A 5 -12.83 5.92 3.07
N GLY A 6 -13.99 5.26 3.14
CA GLY A 6 -14.10 3.94 3.81
C GLY A 6 -13.09 2.91 3.26
N PRO A 7 -13.10 2.63 1.95
CA PRO A 7 -12.14 1.73 1.32
C PRO A 7 -10.67 2.15 1.52
N GLU A 8 -10.38 3.45 1.52
CA GLU A 8 -9.01 3.93 1.73
C GLU A 8 -8.57 3.77 3.18
N MET A 9 -9.47 3.96 4.15
CA MET A 9 -9.19 3.72 5.57
C MET A 9 -8.96 2.24 5.86
N ASP A 10 -9.71 1.34 5.21
CA ASP A 10 -9.47 -0.11 5.30
C ASP A 10 -8.10 -0.48 4.73
N ALA A 11 -7.79 0.01 3.53
CA ALA A 11 -6.51 -0.22 2.87
C ALA A 11 -5.33 0.33 3.69
N GLY A 12 -5.50 1.51 4.29
CA GLY A 12 -4.52 2.13 5.18
C GLY A 12 -4.25 1.27 6.42
N ARG A 13 -5.30 0.74 7.06
CA ARG A 13 -5.16 -0.17 8.22
C ARG A 13 -4.41 -1.45 7.85
N GLU A 14 -4.68 -2.03 6.69
CA GLU A 14 -3.99 -3.24 6.22
C GLU A 14 -2.49 -3.00 6.02
N VAL A 15 -2.13 -1.93 5.30
CA VAL A 15 -0.73 -1.57 5.08
C VAL A 15 -0.03 -1.18 6.40
N GLN A 16 -0.74 -0.48 7.30
CA GLN A 16 -0.22 -0.15 8.62
C GLN A 16 0.06 -1.40 9.45
N ALA A 17 -0.79 -2.42 9.39
CA ALA A 17 -0.57 -3.69 10.10
C ALA A 17 0.69 -4.40 9.61
N VAL A 18 0.97 -4.37 8.29
CA VAL A 18 2.24 -4.87 7.74
C VAL A 18 3.41 -4.03 8.24
N PHE A 19 3.31 -2.71 8.18
CA PHE A 19 4.40 -1.81 8.58
C PHE A 19 4.77 -1.97 10.06
N VAL A 20 3.79 -2.03 10.96
CA VAL A 20 4.03 -2.19 12.41
C VAL A 20 4.75 -3.51 12.70
N ARG A 21 4.42 -4.59 11.97
CA ARG A 21 5.08 -5.89 12.13
C ARG A 21 6.46 -5.96 11.48
N ARG A 22 6.64 -5.27 10.36
CA ARG A 22 7.80 -5.41 9.46
C ARG A 22 8.16 -4.05 8.83
N PRO A 23 8.65 -3.07 9.59
CA PRO A 23 8.88 -1.71 9.08
C PRO A 23 9.89 -1.70 7.93
N GLY A 24 10.89 -2.59 7.98
CA GLY A 24 11.89 -2.76 6.93
C GLY A 24 11.33 -3.16 5.56
N LEU A 25 10.13 -3.75 5.47
CA LEU A 25 9.54 -4.12 4.18
C LEU A 25 9.13 -2.90 3.35
N LEU A 26 8.63 -1.84 3.99
CA LEU A 26 8.31 -0.61 3.28
C LEU A 26 9.57 0.04 2.73
N HIS A 27 10.64 0.07 3.54
CA HIS A 27 11.93 0.59 3.09
C HIS A 27 12.54 -0.27 1.98
N ALA A 28 12.50 -1.59 2.10
CA ALA A 28 12.96 -2.50 1.07
C ALA A 28 12.16 -2.34 -0.23
N PHE A 29 10.83 -2.17 -0.14
CA PHE A 29 9.99 -1.88 -1.30
C PHE A 29 10.42 -0.59 -2.00
N LEU A 30 10.58 0.52 -1.25
CA LEU A 30 10.97 1.80 -1.82
C LEU A 30 12.37 1.77 -2.43
N ALA A 31 13.30 1.04 -1.82
CA ALA A 31 14.69 0.96 -2.26
C ALA A 31 14.92 -0.02 -3.43
N ALA A 32 14.25 -1.17 -3.42
CA ALA A 32 14.55 -2.28 -4.32
C ALA A 32 13.57 -2.43 -5.49
N VAL A 33 12.34 -1.89 -5.40
CA VAL A 33 11.35 -2.00 -6.47
C VAL A 33 11.51 -0.84 -7.45
N PRO A 34 11.78 -1.11 -8.75
CA PRO A 34 11.81 -0.08 -9.76
C PRO A 34 10.50 0.72 -9.79
N GLY A 35 10.60 2.04 -9.65
CA GLY A 35 9.44 2.93 -9.60
C GLY A 35 8.68 2.94 -8.27
N GLY A 36 9.19 2.30 -7.20
CA GLY A 36 8.59 2.29 -5.86
C GLY A 36 8.36 3.71 -5.32
N PHE A 37 9.39 4.56 -5.35
CA PHE A 37 9.27 5.98 -4.99
C PHE A 37 8.31 6.76 -5.90
N GLY A 38 8.28 6.44 -7.20
CA GLY A 38 7.34 7.08 -8.14
C GLY A 38 5.88 6.73 -7.83
N LEU A 39 5.60 5.49 -7.43
CA LEU A 39 4.28 5.10 -6.95
C LEU A 39 3.93 5.80 -5.63
N PHE A 40 4.86 5.85 -4.68
CA PHE A 40 4.67 6.56 -3.41
C PHE A 40 4.31 8.03 -3.64
N GLY A 41 5.06 8.74 -4.49
CA GLY A 41 4.77 10.13 -4.84
C GLY A 41 3.37 10.30 -5.44
N ARG A 42 2.96 9.44 -6.38
CA ARG A 42 1.60 9.48 -6.94
C ARG A 42 0.51 9.28 -5.89
N ILE A 43 0.73 8.46 -4.87
CA ILE A 43 -0.22 8.29 -3.76
C ILE A 43 -0.30 9.57 -2.93
N MET A 44 0.84 10.16 -2.57
CA MET A 44 0.88 11.41 -1.78
C MET A 44 0.26 12.60 -2.51
N GLU A 45 0.36 12.66 -3.83
CA GLU A 45 -0.25 13.71 -4.66
C GLU A 45 -1.73 13.44 -4.98
N GLY A 46 -2.31 12.33 -4.50
CA GLY A 46 -3.69 11.94 -4.81
C GLY A 46 -3.92 11.45 -6.25
N ARG A 47 -2.84 11.25 -7.03
CA ARG A 47 -2.89 10.65 -8.38
C ARG A 47 -3.05 9.12 -8.37
N SER A 48 -2.96 8.51 -7.19
CA SER A 48 -3.26 7.10 -6.91
C SER A 48 -3.72 6.95 -5.46
N THR A 49 -4.22 5.76 -5.10
CA THR A 49 -4.61 5.45 -3.72
C THR A 49 -4.12 4.06 -3.32
N VAL A 50 -3.99 3.82 -2.02
CA VAL A 50 -3.59 2.51 -1.49
C VAL A 50 -4.64 1.46 -1.83
N ALA A 51 -5.92 1.79 -1.67
CA ALA A 51 -7.02 0.90 -2.05
C ALA A 51 -6.95 0.49 -3.52
N ASN A 52 -6.55 1.39 -4.42
CA ASN A 52 -6.42 1.08 -5.83
C ASN A 52 -5.26 0.12 -6.13
N GLN A 53 -4.16 0.20 -5.37
CA GLN A 53 -3.04 -0.72 -5.51
C GLN A 53 -3.38 -2.10 -4.94
N LEU A 54 -4.06 -2.17 -3.79
CA LEU A 54 -4.47 -3.44 -3.16
C LEU A 54 -5.50 -4.22 -3.99
N ARG A 55 -6.25 -3.56 -4.89
CA ARG A 55 -7.12 -4.26 -5.85
C ARG A 55 -6.36 -5.05 -6.91
N ARG A 56 -5.06 -4.80 -7.11
CA ARG A 56 -4.25 -5.52 -8.09
C ARG A 56 -3.93 -6.93 -7.56
N PRO A 57 -4.19 -8.02 -8.33
CA PRO A 57 -4.08 -9.39 -7.82
C PRO A 57 -2.71 -9.72 -7.19
N GLY A 58 -1.62 -9.29 -7.83
CA GLY A 58 -0.26 -9.52 -7.31
C GLY A 58 0.04 -8.75 -6.03
N VAL A 59 -0.43 -7.49 -5.92
CA VAL A 59 -0.25 -6.69 -4.70
C VAL A 59 -1.05 -7.30 -3.56
N ARG A 60 -2.30 -7.67 -3.81
CA ARG A 60 -3.17 -8.30 -2.82
C ARG A 60 -2.56 -9.59 -2.25
N ALA A 61 -2.04 -10.45 -3.13
CA ALA A 61 -1.42 -11.71 -2.72
C ALA A 61 -0.20 -11.49 -1.82
N VAL A 62 0.65 -10.52 -2.18
CA VAL A 62 1.82 -10.16 -1.37
C VAL A 62 1.40 -9.58 -0.02
N THR A 63 0.48 -8.61 0.02
CA THR A 63 0.02 -8.01 1.29
C THR A 63 -0.61 -9.06 2.20
N ALA A 64 -1.47 -9.93 1.67
CA ALA A 64 -2.11 -11.01 2.43
C ALA A 64 -1.08 -11.99 3.04
N ALA A 65 -0.02 -12.32 2.29
CA ALA A 65 1.06 -13.17 2.77
C ALA A 65 1.88 -12.51 3.89
N LEU A 66 2.02 -11.19 3.87
CA LEU A 66 2.77 -10.41 4.87
C LEU A 66 1.95 -10.10 6.14
N THR A 67 0.62 -10.11 6.04
CA THR A 67 -0.28 -9.88 7.18
C THR A 67 -0.61 -11.14 7.99
N ARG A 68 -0.34 -12.33 7.44
CA ARG A 68 -0.58 -13.62 8.09
C ARG A 68 0.44 -13.89 9.17
#